data_AF-A0A2H9TL15-F1
#
_entry.id   AF-A0A2H9TL15-F1
#
_cell.length_a   1.000
_cell.length_b   1.000
_cell.length_c   1.000
_cell.angle_alpha   90.00
_cell.angle_beta   90.00
_cell.angle_gamma   90.00
#
_symmetry.space_group_name_H-M   'P 1'
#
loop_
_entity.id
_entity.type
_entity.pdbx_description
1 polymer ?
#
loop_
_entity_poly.entity_id
_entity_poly.type
_entity_poly.pdbx_seq_one_letter_code
_entity_poly.pdbx_strand_id
1 'polypeptide(L)'
;MAITCRDETEKDKKVLHIERLRWYGGLYECTVRIEDYLTIVKGEVYKSDAFENDRRFLLDMHPVVVGADSIVANTLLERKLSGYVEFRPVDSHGIISNSLPRILPRSKEEVMLDPQFSLLEKRQIMKAISNGGSLEGVSTQVANLIRYGVCGLEGIHDVGNVKDSVQRYSNGLQRFGGKTALLYPYGGSSSLVQAICRASALKGAVQMLNQCDLVLGGDSVKGSFDGVAWSVPVTRIIESPPVTPKYTRATLILSDGGLFGDNGCNFWIDPPSDTKPTLFLLQVDAASGCCPPGQLILYAWSLGLDMELLKSRLQVFVNIPYPDRHEKSPTAVDCSFASFHFGV
;
A
#
# COMPACT_ATOMS: atom_id res chain seq x y z
N MET A 1 16.96 3.04 -7.27
CA MET A 1 17.05 3.15 -5.81
C MET A 1 18.27 2.39 -5.33
N ALA A 2 19.25 3.07 -4.74
CA ALA A 2 20.41 2.43 -4.12
C ALA A 2 20.29 2.52 -2.59
N ILE A 3 19.66 1.52 -1.97
CA ILE A 3 19.55 1.44 -0.50
C ILE A 3 20.81 0.78 0.04
N THR A 4 21.81 1.56 0.42
CA THR A 4 22.80 1.07 1.37
C THR A 4 22.22 1.16 2.78
N CYS A 5 21.44 0.14 3.15
CA CYS A 5 21.05 -0.06 4.54
C CYS A 5 22.29 -0.55 5.31
N ARG A 6 22.58 0.16 6.40
CA ARG A 6 23.60 -0.19 7.38
C ARG A 6 23.34 -1.63 7.85
N ASP A 7 24.27 -2.54 7.56
CA ASP A 7 24.46 -3.65 8.47
C ASP A 7 25.02 -3.03 9.76
N GLU A 8 24.23 -3.06 10.83
CA GLU A 8 24.61 -2.42 12.10
C GLU A 8 25.83 -3.07 12.76
N THR A 9 26.32 -4.18 12.19
CA THR A 9 27.51 -4.88 12.66
C THR A 9 28.83 -4.22 12.26
N GLU A 10 28.85 -3.36 11.23
CA GLU A 10 30.09 -2.75 10.75
C GLU A 10 30.16 -1.25 11.11
N LYS A 11 30.90 -0.94 12.18
CA LYS A 11 31.32 0.43 12.51
C LYS A 11 32.21 0.96 11.36
N ASP A 12 32.04 2.25 11.00
CA ASP A 12 32.94 3.05 10.12
C ASP A 12 32.68 3.11 8.59
N LYS A 13 31.53 2.67 8.07
CA LYS A 13 31.21 2.86 6.64
C LYS A 13 30.57 4.23 6.34
N LYS A 14 31.11 4.96 5.35
CA LYS A 14 30.47 6.14 4.74
C LYS A 14 29.44 5.68 3.71
N VAL A 15 28.26 6.30 3.76
CA VAL A 15 27.09 5.88 2.99
C VAL A 15 26.67 6.98 2.04
N LEU A 16 26.42 6.62 0.78
CA LEU A 16 25.93 7.50 -0.28
C LEU A 16 24.64 6.89 -0.84
N HIS A 17 23.52 7.59 -0.63
CA HIS A 17 22.21 7.24 -1.18
C HIS A 17 21.94 8.14 -2.38
N ILE A 18 21.76 7.52 -3.55
CA ILE A 18 21.52 8.24 -4.79
C ILE A 18 20.22 7.75 -5.42
N GLU A 19 19.42 8.70 -5.91
CA GLU A 19 18.21 8.45 -6.66
C GLU A 19 18.23 9.23 -7.97
N ARG A 20 17.79 8.56 -9.05
CA ARG A 20 17.68 9.17 -10.38
C ARG A 20 16.55 10.18 -10.43
N LEU A 21 15.50 9.92 -9.65
CA LEU A 21 14.30 10.73 -9.58
C LEU A 21 14.44 11.87 -8.57
N ARG A 22 13.61 12.90 -8.74
CA ARG A 22 13.58 14.07 -7.84
C ARG A 22 12.84 13.85 -6.52
N TRP A 23 12.37 12.64 -6.27
CA TRP A 23 11.59 12.27 -5.08
C TRP A 23 12.12 10.96 -4.47
N TYR A 24 11.74 10.69 -3.22
CA TYR A 24 12.05 9.45 -2.52
C TYR A 24 11.09 8.31 -2.93
N GLY A 25 11.56 7.06 -2.84
CA GLY A 25 10.71 5.87 -3.04
C GLY A 25 10.62 5.34 -4.47
N GLY A 26 11.51 5.77 -5.37
CA GLY A 26 11.53 5.25 -6.75
C GLY A 26 10.24 5.55 -7.53
N LEU A 27 9.82 4.64 -8.41
CA LEU A 27 8.55 4.73 -9.16
C LEU A 27 7.42 3.87 -8.57
N TYR A 28 7.71 3.16 -7.48
CA TYR A 28 6.80 2.19 -6.88
C TYR A 28 6.30 2.68 -5.52
N GLU A 29 7.18 2.85 -4.53
CA GLU A 29 6.83 3.31 -3.18
C GLU A 29 6.81 4.84 -3.01
N CYS A 30 6.80 5.60 -4.11
CA CYS A 30 6.76 7.05 -4.05
C CYS A 30 5.33 7.60 -3.87
N THR A 31 5.26 8.71 -3.14
CA THR A 31 4.08 9.58 -3.05
C THR A 31 4.48 10.89 -3.69
N VAL A 32 3.74 11.32 -4.69
CA VAL A 32 4.08 12.50 -5.49
C VAL A 32 2.89 13.42 -5.63
N ARG A 33 3.13 14.69 -5.99
CA ARG A 33 2.04 15.61 -6.32
C ARG A 33 1.30 15.12 -7.57
N ILE A 34 0.06 15.55 -7.73
CA ILE A 34 -0.78 15.13 -8.85
C ILE A 34 -0.17 15.42 -10.23
N GLU A 35 0.51 16.55 -10.41
CA GLU A 35 1.24 16.90 -11.63
C GLU A 35 2.30 15.84 -12.00
N ASP A 36 3.08 15.38 -11.01
CA ASP A 36 4.10 14.36 -11.18
C ASP A 36 3.46 12.99 -11.43
N TYR A 37 2.41 12.68 -10.69
CA TYR A 37 1.65 11.45 -10.85
C TYR A 37 1.09 11.32 -12.28
N LEU A 38 0.41 12.37 -12.77
CA LEU A 38 -0.16 12.42 -14.11
C LEU A 38 0.94 12.36 -15.17
N THR A 39 2.06 13.04 -14.94
CA THR A 39 3.22 12.97 -15.84
C THR A 39 3.76 11.55 -15.96
N ILE A 40 3.90 10.83 -14.84
CA ILE A 40 4.39 9.45 -14.83
C ILE A 40 3.38 8.51 -15.50
N VAL A 41 2.09 8.63 -15.20
CA VAL A 41 1.05 7.71 -15.68
C VAL A 41 0.70 7.93 -17.16
N LYS A 42 0.67 9.18 -17.62
CA LYS A 42 0.29 9.53 -18.99
C LYS A 42 1.48 9.68 -19.94
N GLY A 43 2.70 9.80 -19.42
CA GLY A 43 3.93 9.81 -20.21
C GLY A 43 4.28 11.15 -20.87
N GLU A 44 3.62 12.24 -20.48
CA GLU A 44 3.87 13.61 -20.97
C GLU A 44 3.80 14.59 -19.80
N VAL A 45 4.47 15.75 -19.90
CA VAL A 45 4.53 16.70 -18.77
C VAL A 45 3.16 17.35 -18.54
N TYR A 46 2.59 17.13 -17.36
CA TYR A 46 1.35 17.76 -16.92
C TYR A 46 1.62 18.92 -15.97
N LYS A 47 1.06 20.09 -16.29
CA LYS A 47 0.78 21.14 -15.31
C LYS A 47 -0.70 21.05 -15.00
N SER A 48 -1.06 20.58 -13.81
CA SER A 48 -2.46 20.46 -13.45
C SER A 48 -2.98 21.81 -12.96
N ASP A 49 -4.13 22.20 -13.53
CA ASP A 49 -5.22 22.93 -12.85
C ASP A 49 -6.48 22.03 -12.97
N ALA A 50 -6.29 20.71 -12.83
CA ALA A 50 -7.23 19.69 -13.31
C ALA A 50 -8.59 19.75 -12.61
N PHE A 51 -8.59 20.21 -11.36
CA PHE A 51 -9.77 20.48 -10.55
C PHE A 51 -9.38 21.34 -9.33
N GLU A 52 -10.37 21.82 -8.59
CA GLU A 52 -10.17 22.67 -7.42
C GLU A 52 -9.30 21.96 -6.36
N ASN A 53 -8.32 22.66 -5.79
CA ASN A 53 -7.41 22.14 -4.76
C ASN A 53 -6.43 21.03 -5.20
N ASP A 54 -6.19 20.84 -6.48
CA ASP A 54 -5.27 19.81 -7.01
C ASP A 54 -3.88 19.78 -6.35
N ARG A 55 -3.31 20.93 -5.98
CA ARG A 55 -2.02 21.06 -5.27
C ARG A 55 -2.01 20.44 -3.87
N ARG A 56 -3.17 20.14 -3.30
CA ARG A 56 -3.33 19.49 -1.99
C ARG A 56 -3.33 17.96 -2.08
N PHE A 57 -3.24 17.41 -3.30
CA PHE A 57 -3.18 15.97 -3.51
C PHE A 57 -1.74 15.45 -3.49
N LEU A 58 -1.54 14.42 -2.69
CA LEU A 58 -0.35 13.57 -2.67
C LEU A 58 -0.80 12.16 -3.02
N LEU A 59 -0.32 11.65 -4.16
CA LEU A 59 -0.76 10.38 -4.71
C LEU A 59 0.35 9.35 -4.60
N ASP A 60 0.06 8.24 -3.92
CA ASP A 60 0.89 7.05 -3.98
C ASP A 60 0.87 6.46 -5.38
N MET A 61 2.05 6.14 -5.92
CA MET A 61 2.12 5.31 -7.12
C MET A 61 1.65 3.89 -6.77
N HIS A 62 2.14 3.31 -5.69
CA HIS A 62 1.65 2.05 -5.12
C HIS A 62 1.45 2.22 -3.61
N PRO A 63 0.20 2.24 -3.11
CA PRO A 63 -0.04 2.45 -1.70
C PRO A 63 0.41 1.25 -0.87
N VAL A 64 0.99 1.53 0.30
CA VAL A 64 1.47 0.54 1.27
C VAL A 64 0.60 0.60 2.52
N VAL A 65 -0.01 -0.54 2.85
CA VAL A 65 -0.70 -0.75 4.12
C VAL A 65 0.18 -1.59 5.03
N VAL A 66 0.47 -1.08 6.22
CA VAL A 66 1.43 -1.68 7.16
C VAL A 66 0.68 -2.45 8.25
N GLY A 67 1.02 -3.71 8.44
CA GLY A 67 0.52 -4.47 9.59
C GLY A 67 1.07 -3.91 10.91
N ALA A 68 0.21 -3.74 11.90
CA ALA A 68 0.56 -3.22 13.22
C ALA A 68 1.58 -4.11 13.95
N ASP A 69 1.56 -5.43 13.73
CA ASP A 69 2.62 -6.38 14.15
C ASP A 69 3.34 -6.97 12.94
N SER A 70 3.92 -6.08 12.12
CA SER A 70 4.73 -6.46 10.95
C SER A 70 6.22 -6.20 11.20
N ILE A 71 7.07 -6.79 10.36
CA ILE A 71 8.50 -6.51 10.35
C ILE A 71 8.79 -5.03 10.14
N VAL A 72 7.99 -4.33 9.32
CA VAL A 72 8.14 -2.88 9.08
C VAL A 72 7.86 -2.11 10.36
N ALA A 73 6.70 -2.33 10.99
CA ALA A 73 6.32 -1.65 12.23
C ALA A 73 7.30 -1.94 13.37
N ASN A 74 7.71 -3.21 13.54
CA ASN A 74 8.68 -3.63 14.55
C ASN A 74 10.06 -3.00 14.30
N THR A 75 10.53 -2.99 13.05
CA THR A 75 11.81 -2.35 12.69
C THR A 75 11.78 -0.86 12.99
N LEU A 76 10.71 -0.14 12.66
CA LEU A 76 10.59 1.29 12.95
C LEU A 76 10.69 1.58 14.46
N LEU A 77 10.09 0.74 15.30
CA LEU A 77 10.14 0.87 16.76
C LEU A 77 11.53 0.52 17.31
N GLU A 78 12.09 -0.63 16.90
CA GLU A 78 13.41 -1.10 17.33
C GLU A 78 14.52 -0.12 16.94
N ARG A 79 14.42 0.47 15.74
CA ARG A 79 15.36 1.47 15.22
C ARG A 79 15.08 2.89 15.70
N LYS A 80 14.05 3.10 16.54
CA LYS A 80 13.62 4.41 17.08
C LYS A 80 13.30 5.44 15.99
N LEU A 81 12.65 4.98 14.92
CA LEU A 81 12.23 5.80 13.78
C LEU A 81 10.78 6.29 13.88
N SER A 82 10.08 5.94 14.97
CA SER A 82 8.69 6.38 15.21
C SER A 82 8.52 7.89 15.29
N GLY A 83 9.59 8.65 15.55
CA GLY A 83 9.56 10.12 15.51
C GLY A 83 9.64 10.74 14.12
N TYR A 84 9.78 9.93 13.05
CA TYR A 84 9.93 10.41 11.68
C TYR A 84 8.80 9.99 10.74
N VAL A 85 7.90 9.11 11.19
CA VAL A 85 6.74 8.67 10.42
C VAL A 85 5.56 8.54 11.35
N GLU A 86 4.46 9.15 10.96
CA GLU A 86 3.19 9.03 11.64
C GLU A 86 2.29 8.07 10.87
N PHE A 87 1.41 7.38 11.60
CA PHE A 87 0.48 6.44 11.03
C PHE A 87 -0.93 6.78 11.47
N ARG A 88 -1.86 6.54 10.56
CA ARG A 88 -3.28 6.47 10.87
C ARG A 88 -3.71 4.98 10.88
N PRO A 89 -4.54 4.57 11.84
CA PRO A 89 -5.21 3.27 11.78
C PRO A 89 -6.14 3.17 10.56
N VAL A 90 -6.11 2.04 9.86
CA VAL A 90 -7.14 1.70 8.89
C VAL A 90 -8.46 1.51 9.65
N ASP A 91 -9.50 2.21 9.22
CA ASP A 91 -10.80 2.27 9.89
C ASP A 91 -11.61 0.99 9.69
N SER A 92 -11.60 0.46 8.45
CA SER A 92 -12.33 -0.75 8.08
C SER A 92 -11.48 -1.64 7.18
N HIS A 93 -11.49 -2.95 7.44
CA HIS A 93 -10.77 -3.91 6.64
C HIS A 93 -11.54 -5.23 6.50
N GLY A 94 -11.51 -5.82 5.31
CA GLY A 94 -12.06 -7.14 5.08
C GLY A 94 -12.02 -7.57 3.62
N ILE A 95 -12.90 -8.49 3.28
CA ILE A 95 -13.02 -9.00 1.91
C ILE A 95 -14.32 -8.53 1.26
N ILE A 96 -14.36 -8.51 -0.06
CA ILE A 96 -15.60 -8.37 -0.81
C ILE A 96 -16.11 -9.76 -1.16
N SER A 97 -17.35 -10.07 -0.75
CA SER A 97 -18.00 -11.34 -1.01
C SER A 97 -19.37 -11.09 -1.62
N ASN A 98 -19.63 -11.69 -2.79
CA ASN A 98 -20.85 -11.42 -3.58
C ASN A 98 -21.07 -9.92 -3.83
N SER A 99 -19.98 -9.21 -4.15
CA SER A 99 -19.92 -7.77 -4.37
C SER A 99 -20.23 -6.90 -3.14
N LEU A 100 -20.48 -7.49 -1.97
CA LEU A 100 -20.70 -6.77 -0.73
C LEU A 100 -19.45 -6.83 0.16
N PRO A 101 -19.01 -5.69 0.74
CA PRO A 101 -17.94 -5.66 1.71
C PRO A 101 -18.33 -6.42 2.98
N ARG A 102 -17.45 -7.32 3.43
CA ARG A 102 -17.57 -8.11 4.66
C ARG A 102 -16.37 -7.81 5.54
N ILE A 103 -16.61 -7.16 6.67
CA ILE A 103 -15.57 -6.78 7.64
C ILE A 103 -14.95 -8.05 8.23
N LEU A 104 -13.64 -8.01 8.48
CA LEU A 104 -12.95 -9.03 9.26
C LEU A 104 -13.30 -8.89 10.74
N PRO A 105 -13.87 -9.94 11.36
CA PRO A 105 -14.11 -9.93 12.80
C PRO A 105 -12.81 -9.71 13.58
N ARG A 106 -12.89 -8.89 14.62
CA ARG A 106 -11.74 -8.48 15.44
C ARG A 106 -11.58 -9.32 16.70
N SER A 107 -12.63 -10.03 17.09
CA SER A 107 -12.63 -10.86 18.28
C SER A 107 -13.50 -12.10 18.09
N LYS A 108 -13.30 -13.09 18.96
CA LYS A 108 -14.17 -14.26 19.05
C LYS A 108 -15.62 -13.86 19.32
N GLU A 109 -15.84 -12.81 20.10
CA GLU A 109 -17.17 -12.28 20.42
C GLU A 109 -17.86 -11.70 19.17
N GLU A 110 -17.15 -10.91 18.37
CA GLU A 110 -17.70 -10.37 17.11
C GLU A 110 -18.07 -11.47 16.12
N VAL A 111 -17.24 -12.51 15.99
CA VAL A 111 -17.58 -13.69 15.19
C VAL A 111 -18.90 -14.31 15.66
N MET A 112 -19.13 -14.38 16.98
CA MET A 112 -20.34 -15.01 17.54
C MET A 112 -21.58 -14.14 17.38
N LEU A 113 -21.45 -12.83 17.49
CA LEU A 113 -22.56 -11.88 17.41
C LEU A 113 -22.95 -11.55 15.96
N ASP A 114 -22.03 -11.70 15.00
CA ASP A 114 -22.28 -11.34 13.61
C ASP A 114 -23.34 -12.26 12.95
N PRO A 115 -24.50 -11.72 12.54
CA PRO A 115 -25.56 -12.52 11.92
C PRO A 115 -25.24 -12.94 10.47
N GLN A 116 -24.21 -12.37 9.84
CA GLN A 116 -23.79 -12.70 8.47
C GLN A 116 -23.04 -14.03 8.38
N PHE A 117 -22.63 -14.62 9.51
CA PHE A 117 -22.07 -15.95 9.58
C PHE A 117 -23.12 -16.97 10.06
N SER A 118 -23.24 -18.06 9.31
CA SER A 118 -23.95 -19.25 9.77
C SER A 118 -23.26 -19.88 10.99
N LEU A 119 -24.00 -20.69 11.75
CA LEU A 119 -23.43 -21.42 12.90
C LEU A 119 -22.25 -22.32 12.49
N LEU A 120 -22.27 -22.86 11.28
CA LEU A 120 -21.17 -23.66 10.74
C LEU A 120 -19.93 -22.80 10.50
N GLU A 121 -20.07 -21.66 9.84
CA GLU A 121 -18.96 -20.74 9.57
C GLU A 121 -18.35 -20.21 10.86
N LYS A 122 -19.17 -19.84 11.86
CA LYS A 122 -18.70 -19.43 13.19
C LYS A 122 -17.81 -20.50 13.83
N ARG A 123 -18.25 -21.77 13.78
CA ARG A 123 -17.45 -22.91 14.28
C ARG A 123 -16.15 -23.09 13.49
N GLN A 124 -16.19 -22.95 12.17
CA GLN A 124 -15.02 -23.05 11.30
C GLN A 124 -14.00 -21.94 11.59
N ILE A 125 -14.43 -20.69 11.74
CA ILE A 125 -13.58 -19.55 12.11
C ILE A 125 -12.91 -19.81 13.46
N MET A 126 -13.68 -20.20 14.47
CA MET A 126 -13.14 -20.48 15.80
C MET A 126 -12.13 -21.62 15.80
N LYS A 127 -12.38 -22.67 15.00
CA LYS A 127 -11.44 -23.78 14.80
C LYS A 127 -10.17 -23.30 14.10
N ALA A 128 -10.27 -22.49 13.06
CA ALA A 128 -9.11 -21.98 12.33
C ALA A 128 -8.23 -21.07 13.20
N ILE A 129 -8.84 -20.21 14.03
CA ILE A 129 -8.13 -19.37 15.00
C ILE A 129 -7.45 -20.23 16.09
N SER A 130 -8.13 -21.26 16.59
CA SER A 130 -7.64 -22.04 17.75
C SER A 130 -6.66 -23.16 17.36
N ASN A 131 -6.79 -23.77 16.19
CA ASN A 131 -5.97 -24.90 15.72
C ASN A 131 -4.77 -24.44 14.88
N GLY A 132 -4.22 -23.27 15.16
CA GLY A 132 -3.01 -22.78 14.50
C GLY A 132 -3.14 -22.61 12.98
N GLY A 133 -4.29 -22.16 12.48
CA GLY A 133 -4.44 -21.75 11.08
C GLY A 133 -4.74 -22.86 10.07
N SER A 134 -5.07 -24.09 10.48
CA SER A 134 -5.50 -25.12 9.53
C SER A 134 -6.84 -24.75 8.89
N LEU A 135 -6.88 -24.78 7.55
CA LEU A 135 -8.06 -24.51 6.73
C LEU A 135 -8.72 -25.79 6.18
N GLU A 136 -8.30 -26.96 6.68
CA GLU A 136 -8.88 -28.24 6.25
C GLU A 136 -10.33 -28.39 6.72
N GLY A 137 -11.24 -28.71 5.79
CA GLY A 137 -12.67 -28.83 6.04
C GLY A 137 -13.38 -27.48 6.32
N VAL A 138 -12.73 -26.36 5.99
CA VAL A 138 -13.30 -25.01 6.08
C VAL A 138 -13.97 -24.65 4.75
N SER A 139 -15.12 -24.00 4.81
CA SER A 139 -15.83 -23.53 3.61
C SER A 139 -15.00 -22.52 2.81
N THR A 140 -15.20 -22.42 1.50
CA THR A 140 -14.47 -21.48 0.63
C THR A 140 -14.61 -20.03 1.10
N GLN A 141 -15.79 -19.64 1.60
CA GLN A 141 -16.05 -18.29 2.11
C GLN A 141 -15.17 -17.96 3.32
N VAL A 142 -15.12 -18.84 4.32
CA VAL A 142 -14.27 -18.64 5.50
C VAL A 142 -12.79 -18.78 5.15
N ALA A 143 -12.43 -19.70 4.25
CA ALA A 143 -11.06 -19.86 3.78
C ALA A 143 -10.58 -18.58 3.08
N ASN A 144 -11.42 -17.94 2.26
CA ASN A 144 -11.09 -16.68 1.59
C ASN A 144 -10.93 -15.53 2.58
N LEU A 145 -11.77 -15.47 3.62
CA LEU A 145 -11.67 -14.47 4.69
C LEU A 145 -10.29 -14.55 5.37
N ILE A 146 -9.80 -15.76 5.63
CA ILE A 146 -8.50 -15.96 6.29
C ILE A 146 -7.34 -15.77 5.31
N ARG A 147 -7.38 -16.41 4.14
CA ARG A 147 -6.31 -16.35 3.14
C ARG A 147 -6.08 -14.94 2.64
N TYR A 148 -7.13 -14.25 2.21
CA TYR A 148 -6.98 -12.96 1.57
C TYR A 148 -7.13 -11.84 2.59
N GLY A 149 -8.14 -11.89 3.45
CA GLY A 149 -8.36 -10.87 4.48
C GLY A 149 -7.28 -10.86 5.55
N VAL A 150 -6.98 -11.99 6.20
CA VAL A 150 -6.01 -12.02 7.31
C VAL A 150 -4.57 -12.15 6.82
N CYS A 151 -4.32 -13.03 5.85
CA CYS A 151 -2.95 -13.32 5.40
C CYS A 151 -2.48 -12.40 4.28
N GLY A 152 -3.39 -11.67 3.60
CA GLY A 152 -3.03 -10.77 2.51
C GLY A 152 -2.46 -11.47 1.28
N LEU A 153 -2.87 -12.72 1.01
CA LEU A 153 -2.40 -13.45 -0.18
C LEU A 153 -2.87 -12.77 -1.48
N GLU A 154 -2.11 -12.92 -2.56
CA GLU A 154 -2.39 -12.25 -3.84
C GLU A 154 -2.90 -13.23 -4.91
N GLY A 155 -2.53 -14.51 -4.82
CA GLY A 155 -2.88 -15.55 -5.79
C GLY A 155 -3.52 -16.78 -5.17
N ILE A 156 -4.27 -17.54 -5.98
CA ILE A 156 -4.90 -18.82 -5.59
C ILE A 156 -3.86 -19.86 -5.18
N HIS A 157 -2.67 -19.80 -5.77
CA HIS A 157 -1.56 -20.72 -5.52
C HIS A 157 -0.65 -20.28 -4.37
N ASP A 158 -0.91 -19.14 -3.73
CA ASP A 158 -0.09 -18.68 -2.63
C ASP A 158 -0.34 -19.55 -1.40
N VAL A 159 0.73 -20.13 -0.85
CA VAL A 159 0.66 -21.08 0.28
C VAL A 159 1.11 -20.42 1.58
N GLY A 160 0.88 -19.11 1.73
CA GLY A 160 1.46 -18.31 2.83
C GLY A 160 1.21 -18.91 4.22
N ASN A 161 2.04 -18.51 5.20
CA ASN A 161 1.97 -19.06 6.55
C ASN A 161 0.74 -18.52 7.29
N VAL A 162 -0.36 -19.26 7.20
CA VAL A 162 -1.65 -18.89 7.79
C VAL A 162 -1.53 -18.74 9.31
N LYS A 163 -0.82 -19.64 9.98
CA LYS A 163 -0.66 -19.62 11.43
C LYS A 163 -0.01 -18.32 11.90
N ASP A 164 1.15 -17.99 11.33
CA ASP A 164 1.91 -16.80 11.72
C ASP A 164 1.18 -15.51 11.32
N SER A 165 0.42 -15.55 10.22
CA SER A 165 -0.34 -14.39 9.77
C SER A 165 -1.56 -14.12 10.66
N VAL A 166 -2.29 -15.18 11.07
CA VAL A 166 -3.36 -15.06 12.08
C VAL A 166 -2.80 -14.54 13.40
N GLN A 167 -1.63 -15.03 13.84
CA GLN A 167 -1.00 -14.56 15.07
C GLN A 167 -0.60 -13.08 14.99
N ARG A 168 0.08 -12.66 13.92
CA ARG A 168 0.46 -11.26 13.70
C ARG A 168 -0.76 -10.35 13.61
N TYR A 169 -1.81 -10.77 12.90
CA TYR A 169 -3.05 -10.00 12.80
C TYR A 169 -3.71 -9.84 14.18
N SER A 170 -3.80 -10.93 14.96
CA SER A 170 -4.33 -10.92 16.33
C SER A 170 -3.54 -10.00 17.26
N ASN A 171 -2.21 -10.06 17.22
CA ASN A 171 -1.34 -9.17 17.98
C ASN A 171 -1.53 -7.70 17.56
N GLY A 172 -1.62 -7.46 16.25
CA GLY A 172 -1.81 -6.14 15.67
C GLY A 172 -3.09 -5.46 16.13
N LEU A 173 -4.21 -6.21 16.22
CA LEU A 173 -5.48 -5.70 16.74
C LEU A 173 -5.37 -5.17 18.18
N GLN A 174 -4.49 -5.75 18.99
CA GLN A 174 -4.34 -5.39 20.40
C GLN A 174 -3.31 -4.28 20.63
N ARG A 175 -2.50 -3.94 19.62
CA ARG A 175 -1.30 -3.12 19.81
C ARG A 175 -1.58 -1.62 19.95
N PHE A 176 -2.41 -1.08 19.06
CA PHE A 176 -2.65 0.36 18.96
C PHE A 176 -4.09 0.76 19.27
N GLY A 177 -4.90 -0.17 19.78
CA GLY A 177 -6.32 0.06 20.08
C GLY A 177 -7.16 0.47 18.86
N GLY A 178 -6.63 0.26 17.65
CA GLY A 178 -7.27 0.60 16.39
C GLY A 178 -8.42 -0.35 16.06
N LYS A 179 -9.26 0.08 15.11
CA LYS A 179 -10.36 -0.76 14.60
C LYS A 179 -9.86 -1.97 13.80
N THR A 180 -8.62 -1.94 13.31
CA THR A 180 -8.03 -3.01 12.51
C THR A 180 -6.58 -3.26 12.93
N ALA A 181 -5.99 -4.35 12.43
CA ALA A 181 -4.56 -4.64 12.61
C ALA A 181 -3.66 -3.89 11.64
N LEU A 182 -4.18 -2.88 10.92
CA LEU A 182 -3.53 -2.26 9.77
C LEU A 182 -3.40 -0.75 9.96
N LEU A 183 -2.31 -0.22 9.41
CA LEU A 183 -1.90 1.17 9.49
C LEU A 183 -1.64 1.70 8.08
N TYR A 184 -2.02 2.94 7.83
CA TYR A 184 -1.63 3.69 6.64
C TYR A 184 -0.69 4.84 7.04
N PRO A 185 0.46 5.02 6.36
CA PRO A 185 1.37 6.11 6.68
C PRO A 185 0.75 7.48 6.37
N TYR A 186 0.84 8.41 7.31
CA TYR A 186 0.39 9.78 7.09
C TYR A 186 1.28 10.48 6.06
N GLY A 187 0.67 11.22 5.13
CA GLY A 187 1.36 11.85 4.00
C GLY A 187 1.77 10.87 2.89
N GLY A 188 1.24 9.64 2.93
CA GLY A 188 1.43 8.63 1.91
C GLY A 188 2.62 7.70 2.15
N SER A 189 2.73 6.70 1.29
CA SER A 189 3.61 5.55 1.45
C SER A 189 5.10 5.90 1.45
N SER A 190 5.51 6.96 0.75
CA SER A 190 6.92 7.39 0.71
C SER A 190 7.45 7.91 2.04
N SER A 191 6.57 8.25 3.00
CA SER A 191 6.96 8.66 4.36
C SER A 191 7.84 7.61 5.05
N LEU A 192 7.63 6.32 4.79
CA LEU A 192 8.46 5.22 5.27
C LEU A 192 9.90 5.33 4.76
N VAL A 193 10.06 5.54 3.44
CA VAL A 193 11.37 5.67 2.79
C VAL A 193 12.07 6.95 3.28
N GLN A 194 11.32 8.05 3.37
CA GLN A 194 11.83 9.33 3.87
C GLN A 194 12.32 9.23 5.32
N ALA A 195 11.60 8.51 6.18
CA ALA A 195 12.00 8.27 7.57
C ALA A 195 13.33 7.51 7.65
N ILE A 196 13.52 6.48 6.82
CA ILE A 196 14.78 5.72 6.76
C ILE A 196 15.92 6.57 6.19
N CYS A 197 15.68 7.32 5.11
CA CYS A 197 16.64 8.25 4.53
C CYS A 197 17.09 9.30 5.57
N ARG A 198 16.15 9.90 6.30
CA ARG A 198 16.45 10.84 7.38
C ARG A 198 17.27 10.19 8.49
N ALA A 199 16.90 9.00 8.93
CA ALA A 199 17.63 8.26 9.96
C ALA A 199 19.07 7.95 9.54
N SER A 200 19.28 7.64 8.26
CA SER A 200 20.61 7.41 7.71
C SER A 200 21.43 8.71 7.63
N ALA A 201 20.81 9.83 7.25
CA ALA A 201 21.47 11.12 7.15
C ALA A 201 21.97 11.62 8.52
N LEU A 202 21.19 11.43 9.59
CA LEU A 202 21.61 11.72 10.95
C LEU A 202 22.83 10.91 11.41
N LYS A 203 23.11 9.80 10.74
CA LYS A 203 24.28 8.94 10.96
C LYS A 203 25.42 9.25 9.97
N GLY A 204 25.31 10.32 9.18
CA GLY A 204 26.36 10.78 8.26
C GLY A 204 26.23 10.28 6.81
N ALA A 205 25.10 9.67 6.43
CA ALA A 205 24.85 9.33 5.03
C ALA A 205 24.59 10.59 4.20
N VAL A 206 25.13 10.65 2.99
CA VAL A 206 24.85 11.70 2.01
C VAL A 206 23.71 11.25 1.11
N GLN A 207 22.73 12.14 0.89
CA GLN A 207 21.55 11.90 0.05
C GLN A 207 21.65 12.76 -1.21
N MET A 208 21.47 12.16 -2.39
CA MET A 208 21.45 12.88 -3.67
C MET A 208 20.24 12.43 -4.48
N LEU A 209 19.28 13.33 -4.69
CA LEU A 209 18.15 13.13 -5.60
C LEU A 209 18.46 13.72 -6.98
N ASN A 210 17.59 13.46 -7.94
CA ASN A 210 17.61 14.04 -9.28
C ASN A 210 18.92 13.77 -10.06
N GLN A 211 19.51 12.58 -9.88
CA GLN A 211 20.72 12.15 -10.58
C GLN A 211 20.37 11.34 -11.83
N CYS A 212 19.70 11.95 -12.81
CA CYS A 212 19.12 11.24 -13.95
C CYS A 212 20.16 10.52 -14.83
N ASP A 213 21.37 11.07 -14.93
CA ASP A 213 22.49 10.60 -15.76
C ASP A 213 23.47 9.68 -15.01
N LEU A 214 23.04 9.12 -13.86
CA LEU A 214 23.85 8.24 -13.03
C LEU A 214 24.42 7.05 -13.83
N VAL A 215 25.73 6.83 -13.72
CA VAL A 215 26.46 5.69 -14.28
C VAL A 215 27.09 4.90 -13.15
N LEU A 216 26.77 3.61 -13.10
CA LEU A 216 27.30 2.67 -12.11
C LEU A 216 28.46 1.89 -12.73
N GLY A 217 29.65 2.03 -12.14
CA GLY A 217 30.81 1.18 -12.42
C GLY A 217 30.99 0.14 -11.31
N GLY A 218 31.87 -0.85 -11.52
CA GLY A 218 32.11 -1.90 -10.53
C GLY A 218 32.72 -1.40 -9.21
N ASP A 219 33.48 -0.30 -9.27
CA ASP A 219 34.24 0.28 -8.15
C ASP A 219 34.01 1.78 -7.96
N SER A 220 33.11 2.37 -8.76
CA SER A 220 32.88 3.81 -8.78
C SER A 220 31.48 4.15 -9.28
N VAL A 221 30.95 5.27 -8.81
CA VAL A 221 29.67 5.83 -9.25
C VAL A 221 29.92 7.23 -9.77
N LYS A 222 29.32 7.56 -10.91
CA LYS A 222 29.49 8.85 -11.60
C LYS A 222 28.14 9.45 -11.96
N GLY A 223 28.07 10.76 -12.02
CA GLY A 223 26.89 11.49 -12.48
C GLY A 223 27.22 12.96 -12.71
N SER A 224 26.20 13.78 -12.94
CA SER A 224 26.35 15.22 -12.92
C SER A 224 25.27 15.89 -12.07
N PHE A 225 25.61 17.06 -11.53
CA PHE A 225 24.66 17.92 -10.84
C PHE A 225 24.93 19.36 -11.27
N ASP A 226 23.89 20.06 -11.74
CA ASP A 226 23.98 21.43 -12.29
C ASP A 226 25.13 21.61 -13.32
N GLY A 227 25.31 20.61 -14.19
CA GLY A 227 26.33 20.62 -15.24
C GLY A 227 27.75 20.30 -14.76
N VAL A 228 27.95 20.03 -13.47
CA VAL A 228 29.23 19.62 -12.91
C VAL A 228 29.28 18.10 -12.75
N ALA A 229 30.18 17.46 -13.49
CA ALA A 229 30.41 16.02 -13.37
C ALA A 229 31.10 15.68 -12.04
N TRP A 230 30.70 14.56 -11.44
CA TRP A 230 31.29 14.02 -10.21
C TRP A 230 31.55 12.51 -10.35
N SER A 231 32.50 12.01 -9.56
CA SER A 231 32.86 10.60 -9.50
C SER A 231 33.26 10.23 -8.07
N VAL A 232 32.68 9.17 -7.53
CA VAL A 232 32.94 8.69 -6.17
C VAL A 232 33.35 7.22 -6.22
N PRO A 233 34.53 6.83 -5.70
CA PRO A 233 34.89 5.43 -5.55
C PRO A 233 34.02 4.75 -4.48
N VAL A 234 33.59 3.52 -4.73
CA VAL A 234 32.73 2.75 -3.83
C VAL A 234 33.24 1.32 -3.67
N THR A 235 33.09 0.77 -2.47
CA THR A 235 33.48 -0.63 -2.19
C THR A 235 32.33 -1.61 -2.41
N ARG A 236 31.10 -1.12 -2.46
CA ARG A 236 29.88 -1.91 -2.69
C ARG A 236 28.79 -1.01 -3.24
N ILE A 237 28.08 -1.51 -4.25
CA ILE A 237 26.85 -0.93 -4.75
C ILE A 237 25.70 -1.86 -4.35
N ILE A 238 24.63 -1.27 -3.82
CA ILE A 238 23.37 -1.98 -3.57
C ILE A 238 22.33 -1.28 -4.42
N GLU A 239 21.73 -2.00 -5.35
CA GLU A 239 20.65 -1.52 -6.21
C GLU A 239 19.35 -2.22 -5.84
N SER A 240 18.24 -1.51 -5.98
CA SER A 240 16.94 -2.15 -5.95
C SER A 240 16.81 -3.08 -7.14
N PRO A 241 16.28 -4.30 -6.94
CA PRO A 241 16.04 -5.22 -8.03
C PRO A 241 15.10 -4.59 -9.06
N PRO A 242 15.16 -5.02 -10.34
CA PRO A 242 14.12 -4.69 -11.30
C PRO A 242 12.77 -5.13 -10.73
N VAL A 243 11.79 -4.23 -10.77
CA VAL A 243 10.49 -4.45 -10.11
C VAL A 243 9.68 -5.43 -10.95
N THR A 244 9.80 -6.70 -10.58
CA THR A 244 8.83 -7.75 -10.93
C THR A 244 8.07 -8.08 -9.65
N PRO A 245 6.74 -7.95 -9.62
CA PRO A 245 5.84 -8.27 -10.74
C PRO A 245 4.98 -7.09 -11.30
N LYS A 246 4.30 -7.35 -12.43
CA LYS A 246 3.47 -6.37 -13.16
C LYS A 246 2.09 -6.18 -12.51
N TYR A 247 1.92 -5.04 -11.85
CA TYR A 247 0.62 -4.61 -11.35
C TYR A 247 -0.10 -3.70 -12.34
N THR A 248 -1.40 -3.95 -12.47
CA THR A 248 -2.34 -3.06 -13.13
C THR A 248 -3.06 -2.27 -12.04
N ARG A 249 -3.05 -0.94 -12.15
CA ARG A 249 -3.56 -0.03 -11.12
C ARG A 249 -4.47 1.05 -11.68
N ALA A 250 -5.36 1.52 -10.81
CA ALA A 250 -6.20 2.70 -11.03
C ALA A 250 -6.19 3.57 -9.78
N THR A 251 -6.17 4.87 -9.99
CA THR A 251 -6.32 5.88 -8.94
C THR A 251 -7.48 6.78 -9.32
N LEU A 252 -8.48 6.84 -8.46
CA LEU A 252 -9.69 7.63 -8.64
C LEU A 252 -9.74 8.70 -7.55
N ILE A 253 -9.97 9.93 -7.96
CA ILE A 253 -10.26 11.05 -7.05
C ILE A 253 -11.77 11.19 -6.98
N LEU A 254 -12.32 10.93 -5.80
CA LEU A 254 -13.76 10.94 -5.57
C LEU A 254 -14.17 12.24 -4.88
N SER A 255 -15.20 12.87 -5.41
CA SER A 255 -15.95 13.97 -4.78
C SER A 255 -17.39 13.50 -4.60
N ASP A 256 -18.08 14.03 -3.58
CA ASP A 256 -19.47 13.66 -3.23
C ASP A 256 -19.66 12.25 -2.63
N GLY A 257 -18.66 11.76 -1.89
CA GLY A 257 -18.74 10.50 -1.15
C GLY A 257 -17.78 9.43 -1.66
N GLY A 258 -17.64 8.36 -0.88
CA GLY A 258 -16.69 7.29 -1.14
C GLY A 258 -17.35 5.99 -1.57
N LEU A 259 -16.52 5.04 -2.00
CA LEU A 259 -16.99 3.71 -2.32
C LEU A 259 -17.36 2.91 -1.06
N PHE A 260 -16.67 3.16 0.03
CA PHE A 260 -16.82 2.43 1.30
C PHE A 260 -17.13 3.40 2.45
N GLY A 261 -18.10 4.28 2.22
CA GLY A 261 -18.48 5.37 3.12
C GLY A 261 -17.86 6.71 2.73
N ASP A 262 -18.44 7.80 3.24
CA ASP A 262 -18.12 9.16 2.81
C ASP A 262 -16.80 9.70 3.37
N ASN A 263 -16.20 8.99 4.33
CA ASN A 263 -14.89 9.29 4.91
C ASN A 263 -14.20 7.97 5.32
N GLY A 264 -12.98 8.07 5.85
CA GLY A 264 -12.25 6.96 6.43
C GLY A 264 -11.11 6.42 5.56
N CYS A 265 -10.21 5.69 6.21
CA CYS A 265 -9.22 4.86 5.56
C CYS A 265 -9.74 3.42 5.52
N ASN A 266 -10.15 2.92 4.35
CA ASN A 266 -10.81 1.63 4.22
C ASN A 266 -10.04 0.72 3.24
N PHE A 267 -9.73 -0.51 3.65
CA PHE A 267 -8.95 -1.45 2.84
C PHE A 267 -9.70 -2.76 2.60
N TRP A 268 -10.03 -3.02 1.34
CA TRP A 268 -10.83 -4.16 0.93
C TRP A 268 -10.13 -5.02 -0.11
N ILE A 269 -10.43 -6.30 -0.07
CA ILE A 269 -9.85 -7.29 -0.96
C ILE A 269 -10.98 -8.07 -1.62
N ASP A 270 -11.14 -7.97 -2.94
CA ASP A 270 -12.01 -8.88 -3.71
C ASP A 270 -11.17 -10.12 -4.07
N PRO A 271 -11.41 -11.27 -3.41
CA PRO A 271 -10.62 -12.48 -3.57
C PRO A 271 -10.57 -12.96 -5.02
N PRO A 272 -9.54 -13.74 -5.38
CA PRO A 272 -9.45 -14.31 -6.70
C PRO A 272 -10.46 -15.45 -6.88
N SER A 273 -10.80 -15.72 -8.13
CA SER A 273 -11.48 -16.93 -8.58
C SER A 273 -10.76 -17.47 -9.82
N ASP A 274 -11.19 -18.62 -10.33
CA ASP A 274 -10.59 -19.23 -11.53
C ASP A 274 -10.56 -18.30 -12.75
N THR A 275 -11.41 -17.27 -12.75
CA THR A 275 -11.58 -16.31 -13.85
C THR A 275 -11.07 -14.90 -13.55
N LYS A 276 -10.69 -14.59 -12.31
CA LYS A 276 -10.21 -13.24 -11.94
C LYS A 276 -9.14 -13.29 -10.83
N PRO A 277 -8.04 -12.53 -10.95
CA PRO A 277 -7.06 -12.38 -9.86
C PRO A 277 -7.60 -11.51 -8.72
N THR A 278 -6.85 -11.45 -7.63
CA THR A 278 -7.17 -10.66 -6.44
C THR A 278 -7.15 -9.17 -6.75
N LEU A 279 -8.19 -8.44 -6.36
CA LEU A 279 -8.22 -6.98 -6.49
C LEU A 279 -8.19 -6.35 -5.10
N PHE A 280 -7.21 -5.47 -4.90
CA PHE A 280 -7.05 -4.66 -3.71
C PHE A 280 -7.67 -3.29 -3.93
N LEU A 281 -8.35 -2.77 -2.91
CA LEU A 281 -9.01 -1.47 -2.92
C LEU A 281 -8.67 -0.73 -1.63
N LEU A 282 -7.97 0.38 -1.72
CA LEU A 282 -7.65 1.25 -0.59
C LEU A 282 -8.27 2.63 -0.82
N GLN A 283 -9.22 3.00 0.04
CA GLN A 283 -9.76 4.36 0.11
C GLN A 283 -9.04 5.12 1.23
N VAL A 284 -8.65 6.36 0.98
CA VAL A 284 -8.11 7.28 2.00
C VAL A 284 -8.82 8.64 1.91
N ASP A 285 -9.01 9.25 3.07
CA ASP A 285 -9.65 10.57 3.22
C ASP A 285 -8.62 11.67 3.55
N ALA A 286 -9.09 12.90 3.77
CA ALA A 286 -8.24 14.04 4.08
C ALA A 286 -7.37 13.90 5.34
N ALA A 287 -7.78 13.11 6.32
CA ALA A 287 -7.00 12.89 7.53
C ALA A 287 -5.84 11.88 7.31
N SER A 288 -5.69 11.34 6.10
CA SER A 288 -4.42 10.73 5.66
C SER A 288 -3.33 11.76 5.36
N GLY A 289 -3.69 13.05 5.18
CA GLY A 289 -2.79 14.09 4.68
C GLY A 289 -2.58 14.05 3.17
N CYS A 290 -3.24 13.14 2.44
CA CYS A 290 -3.04 12.93 1.01
C CYS A 290 -4.05 13.67 0.10
N CYS A 291 -5.16 14.18 0.63
CA CYS A 291 -6.17 14.90 -0.14
C CYS A 291 -6.86 15.99 0.73
N PRO A 292 -7.55 16.97 0.13
CA PRO A 292 -8.27 18.00 0.87
C PRO A 292 -9.59 17.49 1.47
N PRO A 293 -10.15 18.19 2.48
CA PRO A 293 -11.44 17.85 3.09
C PRO A 293 -12.57 17.74 2.07
N GLY A 294 -13.45 16.75 2.25
CA GLY A 294 -14.58 16.47 1.36
C GLY A 294 -14.21 15.70 0.08
N GLN A 295 -12.93 15.38 -0.12
CA GLN A 295 -12.45 14.56 -1.23
C GLN A 295 -11.74 13.31 -0.71
N LEU A 296 -11.76 12.25 -1.52
CA LEU A 296 -11.18 10.95 -1.21
C LEU A 296 -10.29 10.49 -2.37
N ILE A 297 -9.32 9.64 -2.07
CA ILE A 297 -8.56 8.91 -3.08
C ILE A 297 -8.89 7.42 -2.94
N LEU A 298 -9.27 6.79 -4.04
CA LEU A 298 -9.43 5.35 -4.15
C LEU A 298 -8.30 4.79 -5.02
N TYR A 299 -7.44 4.00 -4.41
CA TYR A 299 -6.46 3.17 -5.10
C TYR A 299 -7.04 1.78 -5.34
N ALA A 300 -6.84 1.27 -6.54
CA ALA A 300 -7.18 -0.08 -6.92
C ALA A 300 -6.00 -0.74 -7.63
N TRP A 301 -5.62 -1.95 -7.23
CA TRP A 301 -4.53 -2.66 -7.91
C TRP A 301 -4.71 -4.16 -7.88
N SER A 302 -4.14 -4.82 -8.89
CA SER A 302 -4.13 -6.28 -9.00
C SER A 302 -2.89 -6.73 -9.74
N LEU A 303 -2.34 -7.85 -9.29
CA LEU A 303 -1.28 -8.56 -10.00
C LEU A 303 -1.88 -9.25 -11.24
N GLY A 304 -1.30 -9.01 -12.43
CA GLY A 304 -1.64 -9.77 -13.65
C GLY A 304 -3.04 -9.54 -14.23
N LEU A 305 -3.80 -8.56 -13.73
CA LEU A 305 -5.13 -8.21 -14.27
C LEU A 305 -5.00 -7.33 -15.51
N ASP A 306 -5.81 -7.58 -16.55
CA ASP A 306 -5.89 -6.66 -17.69
C ASP A 306 -6.64 -5.36 -17.31
N MET A 307 -6.30 -4.27 -17.99
CA MET A 307 -6.87 -2.94 -17.72
C MET A 307 -8.38 -2.88 -17.95
N GLU A 308 -8.91 -3.54 -18.98
CA GLU A 308 -10.35 -3.53 -19.26
C GLU A 308 -11.12 -4.33 -18.21
N LEU A 309 -10.52 -5.42 -17.71
CA LEU A 309 -11.11 -6.17 -16.60
C LEU A 309 -11.04 -5.38 -15.27
N LEU A 310 -9.97 -4.61 -15.03
CA LEU A 310 -9.91 -3.70 -13.87
C LEU A 310 -11.03 -2.66 -13.93
N LYS A 311 -11.21 -2.00 -15.08
CA LYS A 311 -12.28 -0.99 -15.28
C LYS A 311 -13.66 -1.57 -15.04
N SER A 312 -13.97 -2.72 -15.65
CA SER A 312 -15.28 -3.36 -15.49
C SER A 312 -15.56 -3.78 -14.05
N ARG A 313 -14.56 -4.29 -13.32
CA ARG A 313 -14.69 -4.60 -11.89
C ARG A 313 -14.91 -3.36 -11.04
N LEU A 314 -14.22 -2.26 -11.31
CA LEU A 314 -14.41 -1.00 -10.58
C LEU A 314 -15.79 -0.39 -10.80
N GLN A 315 -16.32 -0.47 -12.03
CA GLN A 315 -17.67 0.00 -12.33
C GLN A 315 -18.74 -0.74 -11.53
N VAL A 316 -18.57 -2.04 -11.27
CA VAL A 316 -19.48 -2.80 -10.40
C VAL A 316 -19.54 -2.16 -9.02
N PHE A 317 -18.39 -1.82 -8.43
CA PHE A 317 -18.36 -1.25 -7.08
C PHE A 317 -18.94 0.16 -7.01
N VAL A 318 -18.64 1.03 -7.98
CA VAL A 318 -19.21 2.39 -8.05
C VAL A 318 -20.74 2.37 -8.02
N ASN A 319 -21.35 1.34 -8.61
CA ASN A 319 -22.79 1.16 -8.71
C ASN A 319 -23.45 0.45 -7.51
N ILE A 320 -22.68 -0.01 -6.52
CA ILE A 320 -23.21 -0.72 -5.36
C ILE A 320 -23.57 0.27 -4.25
N PRO A 321 -24.80 0.21 -3.69
CA PRO A 321 -25.15 0.98 -2.50
C PRO A 321 -24.31 0.53 -1.30
N TYR A 322 -23.69 1.47 -0.58
CA TYR A 322 -22.98 1.20 0.66
C TYR A 322 -23.77 1.78 1.86
N PRO A 323 -23.90 1.04 2.99
CA PRO A 323 -24.52 1.60 4.20
C PRO A 323 -23.81 2.89 4.62
N ASP A 324 -24.55 3.91 5.05
CA ASP A 324 -24.04 5.23 5.45
C ASP A 324 -23.49 6.14 4.32
N ARG A 325 -23.74 5.80 3.05
CA ARG A 325 -23.45 6.68 1.92
C ARG A 325 -24.66 7.56 1.59
N HIS A 326 -24.45 8.84 1.35
CA HIS A 326 -25.50 9.70 0.78
C HIS A 326 -26.04 9.12 -0.54
N GLU A 327 -27.32 9.32 -0.88
CA GLU A 327 -27.99 8.72 -2.05
C GLU A 327 -27.30 8.96 -3.41
N LYS A 328 -26.33 9.89 -3.50
CA LYS A 328 -25.61 10.19 -4.72
C LYS A 328 -24.49 9.18 -5.01
N SER A 329 -24.35 8.81 -6.29
CA SER A 329 -23.18 8.10 -6.85
C SER A 329 -21.88 8.85 -6.54
N PRO A 330 -20.76 8.17 -6.19
CA PRO A 330 -19.50 8.86 -6.00
C PRO A 330 -19.12 9.48 -7.34
N THR A 331 -18.87 10.78 -7.37
CA THR A 331 -18.42 11.45 -8.59
C THR A 331 -16.91 11.30 -8.68
N ALA A 332 -16.42 10.53 -9.64
CA ALA A 332 -14.99 10.52 -9.94
C ALA A 332 -14.63 11.78 -10.73
N VAL A 333 -13.84 12.65 -10.13
CA VAL A 333 -13.39 13.92 -10.74
C VAL A 333 -12.17 13.68 -11.64
N ASP A 334 -11.32 12.73 -11.29
CA ASP A 334 -10.22 12.28 -12.13
C ASP A 334 -9.99 10.77 -11.96
N CYS A 335 -9.75 10.08 -13.07
CA CYS A 335 -9.51 8.65 -13.15
C CYS A 335 -8.25 8.41 -13.96
N SER A 336 -7.19 7.98 -13.29
CA SER A 336 -5.93 7.64 -13.95
C SER A 336 -5.68 6.14 -13.85
N PHE A 337 -5.43 5.52 -15.01
CA PHE A 337 -5.21 4.08 -15.16
C PHE A 337 -3.80 3.84 -15.66
N ALA A 338 -3.14 2.81 -15.14
CA ALA A 338 -1.79 2.50 -15.56
C ALA A 338 -1.43 1.03 -15.38
N SER A 339 -0.75 0.48 -16.39
CA SER A 339 -0.08 -0.81 -16.32
C SER A 339 1.41 -0.55 -16.38
N PHE A 340 2.08 -0.66 -15.24
CA PHE A 340 3.52 -0.42 -15.21
C PHE A 340 4.28 -1.71 -15.49
N HIS A 341 5.16 -1.63 -16.48
CA HIS A 341 6.16 -2.64 -16.77
C HIS A 341 7.48 -2.08 -16.26
N PHE A 342 7.89 -2.47 -15.07
CA PHE A 342 9.19 -2.10 -14.54
C PHE A 342 10.18 -3.23 -14.84
N GLY A 343 10.46 -3.41 -16.13
CA GLY A 343 11.49 -4.33 -16.61
C GLY A 343 12.32 -3.66 -17.70
N VAL A 344 13.63 -3.59 -17.46
CA VAL A 344 14.67 -3.62 -18.49
C VAL A 344 15.59 -4.76 -18.13
#